data_AF-A0A6S7K6V4-F1
#
_entry.id   AF-A0A6S7K6V4-F1
#
_cell.length_a   1.000
_cell.length_b   1.000
_cell.length_c   1.000
_cell.angle_alpha   90.00
_cell.angle_beta   90.00
_cell.angle_gamma   90.00
#
_symmetry.space_group_name_H-M   'P 1'
#
loop_
_entity.id
_entity.type
_entity.pdbx_description
1 polymer ?
#
loop_
_entity_poly.entity_id
_entity_poly.type
_entity_poly.pdbx_seq_one_letter_code
_entity_poly.pdbx_strand_id
1 'polypeptide(L)'
;MAATSFSLPTFPPFDAHADGNTGHRWKKWLGRFERLLVVMNITDKKQQRAMLLHFAGPAVDEIFDTLSDTGEAKDYDKAIEALNAYFIPH
;
A
#
# COMPACT_ATOMS: atom_id res chain seq x y z
N MET A 1 -15.75 -22.57 -17.81
CA MET A 1 -14.67 -21.71 -17.30
C MET A 1 -14.59 -21.94 -15.80
N ALA A 2 -13.55 -22.61 -15.29
CA ALA A 2 -13.37 -22.73 -13.84
C ALA A 2 -12.90 -21.36 -13.31
N ALA A 3 -13.67 -20.76 -12.42
CA ALA A 3 -13.20 -19.59 -11.68
C ALA A 3 -12.07 -20.05 -10.77
N THR A 4 -10.83 -19.71 -11.11
CA THR A 4 -9.71 -19.84 -10.18
C THR A 4 -10.01 -18.93 -9.00
N SER A 5 -10.29 -19.52 -7.84
CA SER A 5 -10.46 -18.78 -6.60
C SER A 5 -9.15 -18.04 -6.27
N PHE A 6 -9.16 -16.72 -6.39
CA PHE A 6 -8.04 -15.87 -5.99
C PHE A 6 -8.12 -15.67 -4.48
N SER A 7 -7.40 -16.49 -3.71
CA SER A 7 -7.25 -16.30 -2.28
C SER A 7 -6.11 -15.32 -2.02
N LEU A 8 -6.42 -14.18 -1.40
CA LEU A 8 -5.40 -13.24 -0.96
C LEU A 8 -4.58 -13.86 0.19
N PRO A 9 -3.25 -13.70 0.18
CA PRO A 9 -2.41 -14.16 1.28
C PRO A 9 -2.67 -13.33 2.53
N THR A 10 -2.48 -13.93 3.70
CA THR A 10 -2.47 -13.18 4.96
C THR A 10 -1.25 -12.27 5.02
N PHE A 11 -1.47 -10.96 5.11
CA PHE A 11 -0.42 -9.96 5.24
C PHE A 11 -0.86 -8.91 6.27
N PRO A 12 -0.05 -8.63 7.32
CA PRO A 12 -0.46 -7.71 8.37
C PRO A 12 -0.62 -6.27 7.86
N PRO A 13 -1.69 -5.55 8.26
CA PRO A 13 -1.90 -4.16 7.89
C PRO A 13 -0.85 -3.25 8.53
N PHE A 14 -0.75 -2.01 8.02
CA PHE A 14 0.08 -1.00 8.63
C PHE A 14 -0.68 -0.31 9.76
N ASP A 15 -0.13 -0.38 10.97
CA ASP A 15 -0.68 0.34 12.11
C ASP A 15 -0.10 1.76 12.18
N ALA A 16 -0.83 2.72 11.59
CA ALA A 16 -0.43 4.13 11.55
C ALA A 16 -0.43 4.82 12.92
N HIS A 17 -1.10 4.26 13.93
CA HIS A 17 -1.29 4.88 15.25
C HIS A 17 -0.39 4.30 16.34
N ALA A 18 0.26 3.18 16.10
CA ALA A 18 1.21 2.62 17.06
C ALA A 18 2.41 3.55 17.34
N ASP A 19 2.96 3.43 18.55
CA ASP A 19 4.05 4.26 19.02
C ASP A 19 5.36 4.09 18.22
N GLY A 20 6.24 5.09 18.35
CA GLY A 20 7.59 5.08 17.79
C GLY A 20 7.70 5.81 16.44
N ASN A 21 8.80 5.56 15.72
CA ASN A 21 9.07 6.26 14.47
C ASN A 21 8.21 5.71 13.32
N THR A 22 7.10 6.40 13.02
CA THR A 22 6.14 6.05 11.98
C THR A 22 6.80 5.89 10.61
N GLY A 23 7.69 6.80 10.21
CA GLY A 23 8.37 6.74 8.91
C GLY A 23 9.27 5.51 8.75
N HIS A 24 10.01 5.12 9.79
CA HIS A 24 10.80 3.89 9.76
C HIS A 24 9.91 2.64 9.64
N ARG A 25 8.81 2.60 10.40
CA ARG A 25 7.85 1.50 10.38
C ARG A 25 7.15 1.39 9.03
N TRP A 26 6.77 2.53 8.44
CA TRP A 26 6.17 2.61 7.09
C TRP A 26 7.13 2.05 6.04
N LYS A 27 8.38 2.52 5.99
CA LYS A 27 9.41 2.01 5.05
C LYS A 27 9.58 0.50 5.17
N LYS A 28 9.63 -0.04 6.39
CA LYS A 28 9.75 -1.48 6.65
C LYS A 28 8.51 -2.25 6.19
N TRP A 29 7.32 -1.70 6.42
CA TRP A 29 6.06 -2.30 5.97
C TRP A 29 5.97 -2.30 4.44
N LEU A 30 6.21 -1.14 3.80
CA LEU A 30 6.17 -0.98 2.35
C LEU A 30 7.14 -1.92 1.64
N GLY A 31 8.37 -2.05 2.13
CA GLY A 31 9.33 -3.00 1.54
C GLY A 31 8.90 -4.47 1.65
N ARG A 32 8.12 -4.85 2.68
CA ARG A 32 7.52 -6.21 2.76
C ARG A 32 6.37 -6.36 1.77
N PHE A 33 5.56 -5.31 1.61
CA PHE A 33 4.46 -5.27 0.67
C PHE A 33 4.94 -5.37 -0.80
N GLU A 34 5.99 -4.64 -1.18
CA GLU A 34 6.55 -4.72 -2.54
C GLU A 34 7.10 -6.12 -2.85
N ARG A 35 7.71 -6.80 -1.87
CA ARG A 35 8.10 -8.20 -2.01
C ARG A 35 6.91 -9.13 -2.19
N LEU A 36 5.78 -8.86 -1.54
CA LEU A 36 4.54 -9.62 -1.73
C LEU A 36 4.03 -9.50 -3.17
N LEU A 37 4.04 -8.30 -3.74
CA LEU A 37 3.64 -8.07 -5.14
C LEU A 37 4.50 -8.89 -6.10
N VAL A 38 5.81 -8.96 -5.86
CA VAL A 38 6.73 -9.79 -6.66
C VAL A 38 6.39 -11.27 -6.54
N VAL A 39 6.17 -11.79 -5.33
CA VAL A 39 5.79 -13.20 -5.10
C VAL A 39 4.48 -13.55 -5.80
N MET A 40 3.53 -12.63 -5.82
CA MET A 40 2.23 -12.80 -6.48
C MET A 40 2.27 -12.50 -7.99
N ASN A 41 3.44 -12.18 -8.55
CA ASN A 41 3.65 -11.81 -9.96
C ASN A 41 2.73 -10.66 -10.41
N ILE A 42 2.53 -9.66 -9.54
CA ILE A 42 1.68 -8.50 -9.81
C ILE A 42 2.50 -7.39 -10.45
N THR A 43 2.28 -7.20 -11.75
CA THR A 43 3.00 -6.22 -12.56
C THR A 43 2.12 -5.06 -13.04
N ASP A 44 0.80 -5.27 -13.08
CA ASP A 44 -0.16 -4.23 -13.46
C ASP A 44 -0.24 -3.15 -12.37
N LYS A 45 0.03 -1.90 -12.74
CA LYS A 45 0.12 -0.77 -11.80
C LYS A 45 -1.22 -0.48 -11.12
N LYS A 46 -2.34 -0.67 -11.82
CA LYS A 46 -3.67 -0.50 -11.23
C LYS A 46 -3.93 -1.54 -10.15
N GLN A 47 -3.53 -2.79 -10.38
CA GLN A 47 -3.61 -3.85 -9.39
C GLN A 47 -2.65 -3.62 -8.21
N GLN A 48 -1.43 -3.15 -8.45
CA GLN A 48 -0.48 -2.78 -7.38
C GLN A 48 -1.06 -1.72 -6.45
N ARG A 49 -1.66 -0.65 -7.01
CA ARG A 49 -2.32 0.41 -6.22
C ARG A 49 -3.52 -0.12 -5.43
N ALA A 50 -4.37 -0.93 -6.05
CA ALA A 50 -5.51 -1.53 -5.35
C ALA A 50 -5.05 -2.43 -4.19
N MET A 51 -4.01 -3.23 -4.40
CA MET A 51 -3.43 -4.08 -3.36
C MET A 51 -2.77 -3.27 -2.25
N LEU A 52 -2.12 -2.16 -2.56
CA LEU A 52 -1.51 -1.27 -1.58
C LEU A 52 -2.56 -0.77 -0.59
N LEU A 53 -3.64 -0.16 -1.08
CA LEU A 53 -4.70 0.40 -0.25
C LEU A 53 -5.44 -0.69 0.53
N HIS A 54 -5.69 -1.84 -0.10
CA HIS A 54 -6.32 -2.98 0.58
C HIS A 54 -5.46 -3.54 1.73
N PHE A 55 -4.17 -3.80 1.49
CA PHE A 55 -3.30 -4.42 2.48
C PHE A 55 -2.79 -3.44 3.53
N ALA A 56 -2.67 -2.14 3.20
CA ALA A 56 -2.27 -1.13 4.17
C ALA A 56 -3.32 -0.99 5.30
N GLY A 57 -4.58 -1.23 4.97
CA GLY A 57 -5.69 -1.27 5.90
C GLY A 57 -6.44 0.06 6.03
N PRO A 58 -7.58 0.06 6.72
CA PRO A 58 -8.54 1.17 6.70
C PRO A 58 -7.95 2.53 7.11
N ALA A 59 -7.09 2.57 8.13
CA ALA A 59 -6.47 3.82 8.57
C ALA A 59 -5.62 4.48 7.48
N VAL A 60 -4.91 3.68 6.66
CA VAL A 60 -4.11 4.20 5.56
C VAL A 60 -4.98 4.63 4.39
N ASP A 61 -6.07 3.91 4.12
CA ASP A 61 -7.06 4.26 3.08
C ASP A 61 -7.73 5.61 3.40
N GLU A 62 -8.16 5.80 4.66
CA GLU A 62 -8.71 7.08 5.15
C GLU A 62 -7.70 8.23 5.05
N ILE A 63 -6.43 8.00 5.42
CA ILE A 63 -5.37 8.99 5.23
C ILE A 63 -5.23 9.32 3.75
N PHE A 64 -5.19 8.30 2.88
CA PHE A 64 -4.99 8.45 1.45
C PHE A 64 -6.09 9.30 0.79
N ASP A 65 -7.35 9.13 1.22
CA ASP A 65 -8.49 9.92 0.76
C ASP A 65 -8.38 11.42 1.07
N THR A 66 -7.56 11.80 2.05
CA THR A 66 -7.29 13.21 2.40
C THR A 66 -6.13 13.83 1.63
N LEU A 67 -5.32 13.03 0.93
CA LEU A 67 -4.13 13.51 0.24
C LEU A 67 -4.49 14.10 -1.14
N SER A 68 -3.87 15.21 -1.50
CA SER A 68 -3.91 15.73 -2.87
C SER A 68 -2.90 15.01 -3.78
N ASP A 69 -3.06 15.17 -5.09
CA ASP A 69 -2.06 14.76 -6.09
C ASP A 69 -1.69 13.27 -6.09
N THR A 70 -2.58 12.41 -5.59
CA THR A 70 -2.35 10.96 -5.52
C THR A 70 -2.38 10.26 -6.89
N GLY A 71 -2.73 10.96 -7.97
CA GLY A 71 -2.84 10.40 -9.32
C GLY A 71 -4.06 9.51 -9.55
N GLU A 72 -4.21 8.97 -10.76
CA GLU A 72 -5.29 8.07 -11.15
C GLU A 72 -5.05 6.63 -10.71
N ALA A 73 -6.04 5.75 -10.86
CA ALA A 73 -5.94 4.34 -10.46
C ALA A 73 -4.72 3.59 -11.03
N LYS A 74 -4.18 4.00 -12.20
CA LYS A 74 -2.98 3.42 -12.83
C LYS A 74 -1.66 3.98 -12.28
N ASP A 75 -1.70 5.07 -11.53
CA ASP A 75 -0.54 5.80 -11.03
C ASP A 75 -0.15 5.25 -9.64
N TYR A 76 0.42 4.05 -9.60
CA TYR A 76 0.92 3.45 -8.36
C TYR A 76 2.04 4.29 -7.73
N ASP A 77 2.97 4.78 -8.55
CA ASP A 77 4.15 5.47 -8.05
C ASP A 77 3.76 6.81 -7.39
N LYS A 78 2.76 7.53 -7.91
CA LYS A 78 2.19 8.72 -7.27
C LYS A 78 1.50 8.42 -5.94
N ALA A 79 0.81 7.29 -5.84
CA ALA A 79 0.20 6.87 -4.58
C ALA A 79 1.27 6.60 -3.50
N ILE A 80 2.38 5.95 -3.88
CA ILE A 80 3.52 5.72 -2.99
C ILE A 80 4.21 7.03 -2.60
N GLU A 81 4.41 7.95 -3.54
CA GLU A 81 4.98 9.27 -3.26
C GLU A 81 4.15 10.06 -2.24
N ALA A 82 2.83 10.11 -2.41
CA ALA A 82 1.92 10.80 -1.49
C ALA A 82 1.96 10.19 -0.08
N LEU A 83 1.90 8.86 0.03
CA LEU A 83 1.97 8.17 1.32
C LEU A 83 3.35 8.29 1.98
N ASN A 84 4.42 8.27 1.19
CA ASN A 84 5.77 8.50 1.69
C ASN A 84 5.91 9.93 2.24
N ALA A 85 5.41 10.94 1.53
CA ALA A 85 5.42 12.32 2.00
C ALA A 85 4.63 12.50 3.31
N TYR A 86 3.52 11.77 3.48
CA TYR A 86 2.74 11.80 4.72
C TYR A 86 3.46 11.11 5.88
N PHE A 87 3.96 9.88 5.70
CA PHE A 87 4.50 9.07 6.80
C PHE A 87 5.98 9.32 7.13
N ILE A 88 6.75 9.88 6.19
CA ILE A 88 8.17 10.15 6.36
C ILE A 88 8.35 11.67 6.46
N PRO A 89 8.24 12.26 7.66
CA PRO A 89 8.44 13.69 7.83
C PRO A 89 9.87 14.08 7.41
N HIS A 90 9.98 15.27 6.81
CA HIS A 90 11.23 15.92 6.42
C HIS A 90 11.99 16.49 7.62
#